data_AF-A0A0R3MVP1-F1
#
_entry.id   AF-A0A0R3MVP1-F1
#
_cell.length_a   1.000
_cell.length_b   1.000
_cell.length_c   1.000
_cell.angle_alpha   90.00
_cell.angle_beta   90.00
_cell.angle_gamma   90.00
#
_symmetry.space_group_name_H-M   'P 1'
#
loop_
_entity.id
_entity.type
_entity.pdbx_description
1 polymer ?
#
loop_
_entity_poly.entity_id
_entity_poly.type
_entity_poly.pdbx_seq_one_letter_code
_entity_poly.pdbx_strand_id
1 'polypeptide(L)'
;MTFTSIAFGLVSGFVGWMITEFLAKPFRKGIDLIAEAQSLTIVHANVQARCREVGTAGDGPIEQLHIPEEAEQRLQTAERSFREQGARLQAFAQTDRFAAQTLKLFSIDMLAAGVALVAMSNSIGIYGVNRNRARTNLEAKLRVGDYRKSP
;
A
#
# COMPACT_ATOMS: atom_id res chain seq x y z
N MET A 1 -10.43 -49.82 -18.08
CA MET A 1 -9.90 -48.45 -17.87
C MET A 1 -11.09 -47.56 -17.58
N THR A 2 -11.17 -47.09 -16.34
CA THR A 2 -12.41 -46.71 -15.67
C THR A 2 -12.85 -45.29 -16.02
N PHE A 3 -14.12 -45.13 -16.38
CA PHE A 3 -14.78 -43.84 -16.63
C PHE A 3 -14.51 -42.79 -15.52
N THR A 4 -14.26 -43.25 -14.29
CA THR A 4 -13.88 -42.42 -13.14
C THR A 4 -12.57 -41.67 -13.32
N SER A 5 -11.55 -42.21 -13.99
CA SER A 5 -10.27 -41.50 -14.19
C SER A 5 -10.36 -40.39 -15.26
N ILE A 6 -11.23 -40.56 -16.26
CA ILE A 6 -11.52 -39.53 -17.27
C ILE A 6 -12.38 -38.41 -16.66
N ALA A 7 -13.38 -38.78 -15.86
CA ALA A 7 -14.19 -37.82 -15.12
C ALA A 7 -13.37 -37.03 -14.08
N PHE A 8 -12.46 -37.68 -13.35
CA PHE A 8 -11.56 -37.00 -12.42
C PHE A 8 -10.60 -36.05 -13.15
N GLY A 9 -10.09 -36.45 -14.32
CA GLY A 9 -9.27 -35.60 -15.19
C GLY A 9 -10.00 -34.34 -15.67
N LEU A 10 -11.23 -34.48 -16.19
CA LEU A 10 -12.04 -33.34 -16.68
C LEU A 10 -12.50 -32.41 -15.55
N VAL A 11 -12.92 -32.97 -14.40
CA VAL A 11 -13.32 -32.18 -13.23
C VAL A 11 -12.11 -31.43 -12.66
N SER A 12 -10.94 -32.06 -12.60
CA SER A 12 -9.72 -31.38 -12.13
C SER A 12 -9.28 -30.24 -13.05
N GLY A 13 -9.43 -30.39 -14.37
CA GLY A 13 -9.17 -29.32 -15.34
C GLY A 13 -10.12 -28.14 -15.20
N PHE A 14 -11.43 -28.40 -15.03
CA PHE A 14 -12.43 -27.33 -14.87
C PHE A 14 -12.28 -26.60 -13.53
N VAL A 15 -12.02 -27.33 -12.44
CA VAL A 15 -11.76 -26.75 -11.12
C VAL A 15 -10.45 -25.95 -11.11
N GLY A 16 -9.40 -26.44 -11.76
CA GLY A 16 -8.14 -25.71 -11.92
C GLY A 16 -8.32 -24.41 -12.70
N TRP A 17 -9.09 -24.45 -13.79
CA TRP A 17 -9.42 -23.25 -14.57
C TRP A 17 -10.26 -22.24 -13.77
N MET A 18 -11.28 -22.69 -13.05
CA MET A 18 -12.11 -21.86 -12.17
C MET A 18 -11.28 -21.22 -11.05
N ILE A 19 -10.44 -21.98 -10.35
CA ILE A 19 -9.56 -21.46 -9.30
C ILE A 19 -8.61 -20.41 -9.91
N THR A 20 -8.07 -20.66 -11.10
CA THR A 20 -7.17 -19.71 -11.77
C THR A 20 -7.89 -18.40 -12.10
N GLU A 21 -9.11 -18.44 -12.64
CA GLU A 21 -9.86 -17.21 -12.94
C GLU A 21 -10.27 -16.44 -11.69
N PHE A 22 -10.75 -17.14 -10.65
CA PHE A 22 -11.19 -16.52 -9.40
C PHE A 22 -10.03 -15.96 -8.58
N LEU A 23 -8.83 -16.53 -8.68
CA LEU A 23 -7.66 -16.05 -7.95
C LEU A 23 -6.88 -14.99 -8.74
N ALA A 24 -6.76 -15.14 -10.07
CA ALA A 24 -5.94 -14.25 -10.89
C ALA A 24 -6.50 -12.82 -10.95
N LYS A 25 -7.82 -12.65 -11.08
CA LYS A 25 -8.46 -11.33 -11.18
C LYS A 25 -8.25 -10.47 -9.91
N PRO A 26 -8.62 -10.94 -8.70
CA PRO A 26 -8.41 -10.14 -7.49
C PRO A 26 -6.92 -10.03 -7.13
N PHE A 27 -6.09 -11.04 -7.43
CA PHE A 27 -4.64 -10.94 -7.25
C PHE A 27 -4.06 -9.81 -8.10
N ARG A 28 -4.39 -9.76 -9.40
CA ARG A 28 -3.98 -8.68 -10.30
C ARG A 28 -4.44 -7.31 -9.78
N LYS A 29 -5.71 -7.20 -9.39
CA LYS A 29 -6.25 -5.97 -8.77
C LYS A 29 -5.44 -5.54 -7.54
N GLY A 30 -5.03 -6.48 -6.70
CA GLY A 30 -4.19 -6.18 -5.53
C GLY A 30 -2.80 -5.67 -5.91
N ILE A 31 -2.14 -6.29 -6.91
CA ILE A 31 -0.86 -5.81 -7.43
C ILE A 31 -0.99 -4.42 -8.06
N ASP A 32 -2.05 -4.19 -8.84
CA ASP A 32 -2.32 -2.89 -9.45
C ASP A 32 -2.50 -1.80 -8.38
N LEU A 33 -3.23 -2.09 -7.29
CA LEU A 33 -3.40 -1.16 -6.16
C LEU A 33 -2.06 -0.83 -5.45
N ILE A 34 -1.14 -1.80 -5.36
CA ILE A 34 0.21 -1.57 -4.81
C ILE A 34 1.06 -0.74 -5.76
N ALA A 35 1.00 -1.00 -7.07
CA ALA A 35 1.71 -0.22 -8.07
C ALA A 35 1.24 1.24 -8.08
N GLU A 36 -0.06 1.47 -7.99
CA GLU A 36 -0.64 2.82 -7.81
C GLU A 36 -0.13 3.49 -6.52
N ALA A 37 -0.12 2.78 -5.40
CA ALA A 37 0.39 3.30 -4.13
C ALA A 37 1.87 3.69 -4.21
N GLN A 38 2.70 2.87 -4.87
CA GLN A 38 4.11 3.18 -5.11
C GLN A 38 4.25 4.41 -6.02
N SER A 39 3.46 4.51 -7.08
CA SER A 39 3.45 5.69 -7.96
C SER A 39 3.17 6.98 -7.18
N LEU A 40 2.19 6.96 -6.26
CA LEU A 40 1.90 8.12 -5.40
C LEU A 40 3.09 8.54 -4.54
N THR A 41 3.87 7.59 -4.01
CA THR A 41 5.07 7.92 -3.23
C THR A 41 6.13 8.65 -4.06
N ILE A 42 6.22 8.33 -5.36
CA ILE A 42 7.17 8.96 -6.28
C ILE A 42 6.65 10.34 -6.70
N VAL A 43 5.39 10.43 -7.13
CA VAL A 43 4.76 11.68 -7.60
C VAL A 43 4.74 12.75 -6.50
N HIS A 44 4.48 12.34 -5.26
CA HIS A 44 4.40 13.25 -4.12
C HIS A 44 5.69 13.31 -3.28
N ALA A 45 6.81 12.79 -3.78
CA ALA A 45 8.08 12.82 -3.07
C ALA A 45 8.56 14.25 -2.76
N ASN A 46 8.26 15.20 -3.65
CA ASN A 46 8.72 16.60 -3.57
C ASN A 46 7.64 17.59 -3.10
N VAL A 47 6.67 17.12 -2.32
CA VAL A 47 5.65 18.00 -1.73
C VAL A 47 6.24 18.74 -0.53
N GLN A 48 6.08 20.07 -0.55
CA GLN A 48 6.49 20.95 0.55
C GLN A 48 5.61 20.72 1.77
N ALA A 49 6.23 20.69 2.95
CA ALA A 49 5.53 20.57 4.21
C ALA A 49 5.21 21.96 4.77
N ARG A 50 4.01 22.13 5.33
CA ARG A 50 3.54 23.36 6.00
C ARG A 50 4.09 23.52 7.42
N CYS A 51 4.65 22.46 7.99
CA CYS A 51 5.20 22.45 9.32
C CYS A 51 6.60 21.82 9.35
N ARG A 52 7.39 22.12 10.37
CA ARG A 52 8.67 21.48 10.68
C ARG A 52 8.76 21.15 12.16
N GLU A 53 9.19 19.95 12.48
CA GLU A 53 9.56 19.55 13.85
C GLU A 53 10.91 20.17 14.22
N VAL A 54 10.94 20.95 15.30
CA VAL A 54 12.15 21.58 15.82
C VAL A 54 12.79 20.64 16.84
N GLY A 55 13.56 19.67 16.38
CA GLY A 55 14.25 18.71 17.24
C GLY A 55 14.75 17.49 16.47
N THR A 56 15.71 16.76 17.04
CA THR A 56 16.28 15.57 16.38
C THR A 56 15.50 14.28 16.69
N ALA A 57 14.67 14.26 17.73
CA ALA A 57 13.91 13.08 18.15
C ALA A 57 12.39 13.14 17.83
N GLY A 58 11.90 14.25 17.27
CA GLY A 58 10.48 14.44 16.92
C GLY A 58 9.58 14.83 18.12
N ASP A 59 10.22 15.26 19.20
CA ASP A 59 9.64 15.64 20.50
C ASP A 59 9.63 17.16 20.74
N GLY A 60 10.28 17.92 19.86
CA GLY A 60 10.31 19.37 19.95
C GLY A 60 9.09 20.06 19.32
N PRO A 61 8.98 21.39 19.49
CA PRO A 61 7.83 22.15 19.03
C PRO A 61 7.69 22.09 17.50
N ILE A 62 6.45 22.19 17.03
CA ILE A 62 6.14 22.25 15.59
C ILE A 62 6.15 23.71 15.15
N GLU A 63 7.07 24.05 14.27
CA GLU A 63 7.16 25.37 13.64
C GLU A 63 6.35 25.40 12.35
N GLN A 64 5.52 26.43 12.16
CA GLN A 64 4.74 26.61 10.95
C GLN A 64 5.59 27.30 9.89
N LEU A 65 5.71 26.69 8.72
CA LEU A 65 6.39 27.24 7.56
C LEU A 65 5.37 27.93 6.67
N HIS A 66 5.68 29.15 6.24
CA HIS A 66 4.91 29.79 5.19
C HIS A 66 5.24 29.12 3.85
N ILE A 67 4.24 28.48 3.25
CA ILE A 67 4.35 27.91 1.90
C ILE A 67 3.41 28.64 0.95
N PRO A 68 3.77 28.76 -0.35
CA PRO A 68 2.86 29.33 -1.35
C PRO A 68 1.54 28.57 -1.41
N GLU A 69 0.46 29.26 -1.79
CA GLU A 69 -0.87 28.65 -1.89
C GLU A 69 -0.89 27.43 -2.84
N GLU A 70 -0.17 27.52 -3.96
CA GLU A 70 -0.01 26.39 -4.90
C GLU A 70 0.64 25.17 -4.23
N ALA A 71 1.61 25.38 -3.35
CA ALA A 71 2.28 24.31 -2.62
C ALA A 71 1.36 23.68 -1.57
N GLU A 72 0.54 24.47 -0.89
CA GLU A 72 -0.49 23.98 0.04
C GLU A 72 -1.56 23.16 -0.70
N GLN A 73 -2.01 23.62 -1.87
CA GLN A 73 -2.95 22.85 -2.69
C GLN A 73 -2.37 21.50 -3.14
N ARG A 74 -1.09 21.47 -3.53
CA ARG A 74 -0.39 20.22 -3.86
C ARG A 74 -0.23 19.31 -2.65
N LEU A 75 0.00 19.88 -1.46
CA LEU A 75 0.06 19.13 -0.20
C LEU A 75 -1.30 18.50 0.12
N GLN A 76 -2.37 19.27 0.11
CA GLN A 76 -3.73 18.76 0.35
C GLN A 76 -4.14 17.69 -0.65
N THR A 77 -3.76 17.86 -1.92
CA THR A 77 -3.97 16.84 -2.95
C THR A 77 -3.23 15.55 -2.60
N ALA A 78 -1.95 15.64 -2.21
CA ALA A 78 -1.17 14.48 -1.79
C ALA A 78 -1.80 13.78 -0.57
N GLU A 79 -2.17 14.53 0.47
CA GLU A 79 -2.84 14.00 1.67
C GLU A 79 -4.11 13.22 1.29
N ARG A 80 -4.94 13.79 0.42
CA ARG A 80 -6.17 13.14 -0.06
C ARG A 80 -5.88 11.87 -0.85
N SER A 81 -4.95 11.93 -1.81
CA SER A 81 -4.59 10.76 -2.63
C SER A 81 -4.04 9.61 -1.78
N PHE A 82 -3.20 9.90 -0.78
CA PHE A 82 -2.71 8.88 0.15
C PHE A 82 -3.84 8.27 0.99
N ARG A 83 -4.78 9.09 1.50
CA ARG A 83 -5.94 8.57 2.25
C ARG A 83 -6.85 7.71 1.40
N GLU A 84 -7.15 8.17 0.19
CA GLU A 84 -8.03 7.46 -0.73
C GLU A 84 -7.43 6.11 -1.12
N GLN A 85 -6.15 6.08 -1.51
CA GLN A 85 -5.48 4.83 -1.83
C GLN A 85 -5.36 3.91 -0.61
N GLY A 86 -5.11 4.49 0.57
CA GLY A 86 -5.12 3.76 1.84
C GLY A 86 -6.46 3.10 2.12
N ALA A 87 -7.56 3.81 1.89
CA ALA A 87 -8.92 3.27 2.03
C ALA A 87 -9.22 2.17 1.01
N ARG A 88 -8.78 2.33 -0.25
CA ARG A 88 -8.94 1.30 -1.30
C ARG A 88 -8.22 0.00 -0.95
N LEU A 89 -6.98 0.08 -0.44
CA LEU A 89 -6.23 -1.09 0.01
C LEU A 89 -6.92 -1.80 1.19
N GLN A 90 -7.41 -1.04 2.17
CA GLN A 90 -8.14 -1.61 3.31
C GLN A 90 -9.47 -2.24 2.88
N ALA A 91 -10.22 -1.59 1.99
CA ALA A 91 -11.46 -2.10 1.44
C ALA A 91 -11.24 -3.40 0.65
N PHE A 92 -10.18 -3.46 -0.16
CA PHE A 92 -9.77 -4.68 -0.85
C PHE A 92 -9.44 -5.80 0.14
N ALA A 93 -8.65 -5.51 1.18
CA ALA A 93 -8.29 -6.50 2.19
C ALA A 93 -9.52 -7.07 2.94
N GLN A 94 -10.56 -6.25 3.13
CA GLN A 94 -11.79 -6.67 3.79
C GLN A 94 -12.75 -7.43 2.86
N THR A 95 -12.82 -7.03 1.58
CA THR A 95 -13.73 -7.60 0.58
C THR A 95 -13.20 -8.93 0.05
N ASP A 96 -11.94 -8.96 -0.38
CA ASP A 96 -11.31 -10.10 -1.05
C ASP A 96 -10.30 -10.79 -0.13
N ARG A 97 -10.77 -11.31 1.02
CA ARG A 97 -9.90 -11.90 2.07
C ARG A 97 -8.97 -12.99 1.57
N PHE A 98 -9.43 -13.84 0.66
CA PHE A 98 -8.59 -14.90 0.07
C PHE A 98 -7.44 -14.32 -0.75
N ALA A 99 -7.72 -13.36 -1.64
CA ALA A 99 -6.68 -12.73 -2.43
C ALA A 99 -5.71 -11.92 -1.55
N ALA A 100 -6.23 -11.22 -0.54
CA ALA A 100 -5.40 -10.52 0.44
C ALA A 100 -4.51 -11.47 1.25
N GLN A 101 -5.03 -12.64 1.64
CA GLN A 101 -4.24 -13.66 2.33
C GLN A 101 -3.18 -14.29 1.41
N THR A 102 -3.50 -14.53 0.15
CA THR A 102 -2.54 -14.96 -0.87
C THR A 102 -1.44 -13.93 -1.05
N LEU A 103 -1.77 -12.65 -1.23
CA LEU A 103 -0.80 -11.56 -1.32
C LEU A 103 0.08 -11.46 -0.06
N LYS A 104 -0.51 -11.68 1.13
CA LYS A 104 0.22 -11.73 2.39
C LYS A 104 1.22 -12.89 2.44
N LEU A 105 0.90 -14.04 1.84
CA LEU A 105 1.83 -15.15 1.68
C LEU A 105 3.03 -14.77 0.79
N PHE A 106 2.83 -13.85 -0.16
CA PHE A 106 3.88 -13.22 -0.96
C PHE A 106 4.46 -11.94 -0.32
N SER A 107 4.34 -11.79 1.01
CA SER A 107 4.87 -10.67 1.80
C SER A 107 4.22 -9.30 1.52
N ILE A 108 3.07 -9.25 0.85
CA ILE A 108 2.31 -8.02 0.62
C ILE A 108 1.11 -7.99 1.57
N ASP A 109 1.22 -7.26 2.68
CA ASP A 109 0.09 -7.06 3.60
C ASP A 109 -0.69 -5.79 3.20
N MET A 110 -1.76 -6.00 2.43
CA MET A 110 -2.62 -4.93 1.89
C MET A 110 -3.23 -4.06 2.99
N LEU A 111 -3.62 -4.66 4.12
CA LEU A 111 -4.19 -3.93 5.24
C LEU A 111 -3.13 -3.04 5.89
N ALA A 112 -1.95 -3.59 6.17
CA ALA A 112 -0.84 -2.84 6.75
C ALA A 112 -0.35 -1.72 5.82
N ALA A 113 -0.29 -1.98 4.50
CA ALA A 113 0.03 -0.97 3.50
C ALA A 113 -1.00 0.15 3.48
N GLY A 114 -2.30 -0.19 3.54
CA GLY A 114 -3.37 0.80 3.62
C GLY A 114 -3.31 1.68 4.86
N VAL A 115 -2.99 1.11 6.02
CA VAL A 115 -2.77 1.86 7.27
C VAL A 115 -1.54 2.77 7.16
N ALA A 116 -0.45 2.27 6.56
CA ALA A 116 0.78 3.06 6.37
C ALA A 116 0.56 4.26 5.43
N LEU A 117 -0.25 4.12 4.37
CA LEU A 117 -0.62 5.24 3.49
C LEU A 117 -1.41 6.31 4.25
N VAL A 118 -2.35 5.91 5.09
CA VAL A 118 -3.10 6.85 5.93
C VAL A 118 -2.17 7.56 6.91
N ALA A 119 -1.24 6.85 7.54
CA ALA A 119 -0.22 7.47 8.40
C ALA A 119 0.70 8.44 7.63
N MET A 120 1.06 8.12 6.39
CA MET A 120 1.80 9.03 5.50
C MET A 120 0.99 10.30 5.20
N SER A 121 -0.32 10.18 4.93
CA SER A 121 -1.18 11.35 4.70
C SER A 121 -1.23 12.31 5.89
N ASN A 122 -1.12 11.79 7.12
CA ASN A 122 -1.17 12.62 8.32
C ASN A 122 0.18 13.29 8.63
N SER A 123 1.27 12.79 8.06
CA SER A 123 2.64 13.22 8.38
C SER A 123 3.34 13.94 7.22
N ILE A 124 2.86 13.81 5.97
CA ILE A 124 3.49 14.43 4.80
C ILE A 124 3.56 15.97 4.91
N GLY A 125 2.61 16.58 5.60
CA GLY A 125 2.58 18.03 5.87
C GLY A 125 3.58 18.51 6.93
N ILE A 126 4.33 17.62 7.57
CA ILE A 126 5.28 17.95 8.64
C ILE A 126 6.67 17.44 8.25
N TYR A 127 7.65 18.33 8.10
CA TYR A 127 9.05 17.94 7.99
C TYR A 127 9.54 17.43 9.34
N GLY A 128 10.22 16.29 9.36
CA GLY A 128 10.81 15.77 10.59
C GLY A 128 10.88 14.26 10.65
N VAL A 129 11.09 13.77 11.87
CA VAL A 129 11.28 12.35 12.17
C VAL A 129 10.00 11.58 11.89
N ASN A 130 8.82 12.15 12.17
CA ASN A 130 7.54 11.46 11.96
C ASN A 130 7.25 11.20 10.48
N ARG A 131 7.48 12.17 9.59
CA ARG A 131 7.37 11.97 8.13
C ARG A 131 8.36 10.93 7.63
N ASN A 132 9.61 10.95 8.12
CA ASN A 132 10.60 9.96 7.73
C ASN A 132 10.20 8.55 8.20
N ARG A 133 9.76 8.39 9.45
CA ARG A 133 9.25 7.11 9.99
C ARG A 133 8.03 6.60 9.21
N ALA A 134 7.07 7.47 8.92
CA ALA A 134 5.89 7.11 8.14
C ALA A 134 6.28 6.67 6.72
N ARG A 135 7.21 7.37 6.08
CA ARG A 135 7.75 7.01 4.77
C ARG A 135 8.48 5.67 4.80
N THR A 136 9.41 5.46 5.72
CA THR A 136 10.15 4.19 5.83
C THR A 136 9.20 3.02 6.12
N ASN A 137 8.20 3.23 6.99
CA ASN A 137 7.19 2.22 7.25
C ASN A 137 6.36 1.93 5.99
N LEU A 138 5.93 2.96 5.27
CA LEU A 138 5.20 2.80 4.01
C LEU A 138 6.01 2.03 2.96
N GLU A 139 7.27 2.41 2.74
CA GLU A 139 8.18 1.73 1.82
C GLU A 139 8.39 0.26 2.21
N ALA A 140 8.52 -0.03 3.52
CA ALA A 140 8.63 -1.41 4.01
C ALA A 140 7.35 -2.23 3.78
N LYS A 141 6.17 -1.61 3.83
CA LYS A 141 4.89 -2.30 3.61
C LYS A 141 4.50 -2.42 2.13
N LEU A 142 5.00 -1.55 1.28
CA LEU A 142 4.77 -1.59 -0.17
C LEU A 142 5.78 -2.44 -0.94
N ARG A 143 6.87 -2.87 -0.31
CA ARG A 143 7.87 -3.72 -0.95
C ARG A 143 7.34 -5.14 -1.17
N VAL A 144 7.14 -5.48 -2.43
CA VAL A 144 6.92 -6.85 -2.89
C VAL A 144 8.26 -7.59 -2.78
N GLY A 145 8.38 -8.50 -1.82
CA GLY A 145 9.57 -9.32 -1.62
C GLY A 145 10.73 -8.57 -0.97
N ASP A 146 10.82 -8.62 0.36
CA ASP A 146 12.02 -8.22 1.07
C ASP A 146 13.08 -9.34 0.94
N TYR A 147 13.95 -9.23 -0.07
CA TYR A 147 15.18 -10.04 -0.19
C TYR A 147 16.23 -9.57 0.83
N ARG A 148 15.84 -9.46 2.11
CA ARG A 148 16.76 -9.02 3.17
C ARG A 148 16.40 -9.47 4.59
N LYS A 149 16.10 -10.75 4.76
CA LYS A 149 16.29 -11.52 6.02
C LYS A 149 16.55 -12.96 5.59
N SER A 150 17.64 -13.65 5.91
CA SER A 150 18.56 -13.58 7.06
C SER A 150 19.85 -14.38 6.69
N PRO A 151 20.65 -14.75 7.70
CA PRO A 151 21.85 -14.10 8.23
C PRO A 151 23.10 -14.25 7.34
#